data_AF-A0A1V4S9C7-F1
#
_entry.id   AF-A0A1V4S9C7-F1
#
_cell.length_a   1.000
_cell.length_b   1.000
_cell.length_c   1.000
_cell.angle_alpha   90.00
_cell.angle_beta   90.00
_cell.angle_gamma   90.00
#
_symmetry.space_group_name_H-M   'P 1'
#
loop_
_entity.id
_entity.type
_entity.pdbx_description
1 polymer ?
#
loop_
_entity_poly.entity_id
_entity_poly.type
_entity_poly.pdbx_seq_one_letter_code
_entity_poly.pdbx_strand_id
1 'polypeptide(L)' 'SLTDRQGKVKSSSGYTNLFIHPGYQFKKVDRLITNFHLPKSSLFLLVCAFAGTELMKKAYKKAIQHVSLCQKPNG' A
#
# COMPACT_ATOMS: atom_id res chain seq x y z
N SER A 1 -4.17 13.33 -10.42
CA SER A 1 -5.26 12.98 -9.48
C SER A 1 -6.50 13.76 -9.88
N LEU A 2 -7.67 13.12 -9.92
CA LEU A 2 -8.93 13.74 -10.34
C LEU A 2 -9.71 14.39 -9.19
N THR A 3 -9.11 14.44 -8.00
CA THR A 3 -9.72 14.98 -6.79
C THR A 3 -9.18 16.38 -6.49
N ASP A 4 -10.09 17.35 -6.32
CA ASP A 4 -9.74 18.73 -5.98
C ASP A 4 -9.25 18.88 -4.52
N ARG A 5 -9.10 20.11 -4.02
CA ARG A 5 -8.67 20.37 -2.63
C ARG A 5 -9.77 20.08 -1.60
N GLN A 6 -11.03 19.96 -2.04
CA GLN A 6 -12.19 19.68 -1.20
C GLN A 6 -12.57 18.19 -1.21
N GLY A 7 -11.79 17.33 -1.87
CA GLY A 7 -12.09 15.90 -1.96
C GLY A 7 -13.13 15.52 -3.02
N LYS A 8 -13.58 16.46 -3.87
CA LYS A 8 -14.56 16.17 -4.91
C LYS A 8 -13.91 15.60 -6.15
N VAL A 9 -14.49 14.53 -6.68
CA VAL A 9 -14.08 13.89 -7.94
C VAL A 9 -14.82 14.58 -9.08
N LYS A 10 -14.10 14.94 -10.15
CA LYS A 10 -14.68 15.48 -11.39
C LYS A 10 -14.54 14.47 -12.52
N SER A 11 -15.51 14.46 -13.43
CA SER A 11 -15.45 13.68 -14.66
C SER A 11 -14.34 14.20 -15.56
N SER A 12 -13.41 13.33 -15.95
CA SER A 12 -12.31 13.64 -16.89
C SER A 12 -11.67 12.35 -17.38
N SER A 13 -10.98 12.40 -18.52
CA SER A 13 -10.17 11.31 -19.06
C SER A 13 -8.71 11.74 -19.24
N GLY A 14 -7.78 10.78 -19.19
CA GLY A 14 -6.35 11.03 -19.35
C GLY A 14 -5.50 10.00 -18.63
N TYR A 15 -4.18 10.16 -18.71
CA TYR A 15 -3.21 9.31 -18.01
C TYR A 15 -2.91 9.84 -16.62
N THR A 16 -2.56 8.94 -15.70
CA THR A 16 -2.07 9.30 -14.37
C THR A 16 -0.60 8.91 -14.23
N ASN A 17 0.27 9.88 -14.00
CA ASN A 17 1.66 9.67 -13.62
C ASN A 17 1.86 9.90 -12.11
N LEU A 18 0.78 9.73 -11.33
CA LEU A 18 0.80 9.94 -9.89
C LEU A 18 1.58 8.83 -9.19
N PHE A 19 2.68 9.20 -8.54
CA PHE A 19 3.44 8.32 -7.66
C PHE A 19 3.06 8.58 -6.20
N ILE A 20 2.54 7.57 -5.52
CA ILE A 20 2.08 7.66 -4.14
C ILE A 20 3.12 7.00 -3.22
N HIS A 21 3.64 7.77 -2.27
CA HIS A 21 4.66 7.34 -1.31
C HIS A 21 4.32 7.89 0.09
N PRO A 22 5.00 7.41 1.16
CA PRO A 22 4.76 7.91 2.51
C PRO A 22 4.75 9.44 2.60
N GLY A 23 3.78 9.99 3.34
CA GLY A 23 3.50 11.43 3.39
C GLY A 23 2.39 11.91 2.45
N TYR A 24 1.91 11.06 1.53
CA TYR A 24 0.77 11.39 0.67
C TYR A 24 -0.55 11.50 1.45
N GLN A 25 -1.27 12.60 1.26
CA GLN A 25 -2.60 12.79 1.84
C GLN A 25 -3.68 12.26 0.89
N PHE A 26 -4.32 11.15 1.30
CA PHE A 26 -5.46 10.60 0.58
C PHE A 26 -6.67 11.52 0.73
N LYS A 27 -7.27 11.88 -0.40
CA LYS A 27 -8.38 12.84 -0.44
C LYS A 27 -9.78 12.22 -0.49
N LYS A 28 -9.88 10.96 -0.90
CA LYS A 28 -11.16 10.29 -1.17
C LYS A 28 -11.21 8.79 -0.83
N VAL A 29 -10.06 8.19 -0.54
CA VAL A 29 -9.95 6.75 -0.24
C VAL A 29 -9.86 6.59 1.26
N ASP A 30 -10.91 6.03 1.86
CA ASP A 30 -10.96 5.78 3.31
C ASP A 30 -10.54 4.34 3.67
N ARG A 31 -10.65 3.41 2.72
CA ARG A 31 -10.33 1.98 2.89
C ARG A 31 -9.65 1.44 1.63
N LEU A 32 -8.68 0.55 1.82
CA LEU A 32 -7.92 -0.08 0.73
C LEU A 32 -7.99 -1.60 0.88
N ILE A 33 -8.55 -2.27 -0.13
CA ILE A 33 -8.43 -3.72 -0.31
C ILE A 33 -7.42 -3.93 -1.43
N THR A 34 -6.36 -4.68 -1.16
CA THR A 34 -5.30 -4.92 -2.14
C THR A 34 -4.54 -6.21 -1.80
N ASN A 35 -3.70 -6.66 -2.74
CA ASN A 35 -2.83 -7.82 -2.57
C ASN A 35 -1.65 -7.52 -1.65
N PHE A 36 -0.92 -8.57 -1.26
CA PHE A 36 0.32 -8.44 -0.49
C PHE A 36 1.52 -8.24 -1.44
N HIS A 37 2.13 -7.06 -1.44
CA HIS A 37 3.10 -6.63 -2.46
C HIS A 37 4.55 -6.68 -1.98
N LEU A 38 5.41 -7.42 -2.68
CA LEU A 38 6.82 -7.62 -2.33
C LEU A 38 7.54 -6.36 -1.78
N PRO A 39 8.47 -6.52 -0.80
CA PRO A 39 9.27 -5.41 -0.31
C PRO A 39 10.00 -4.71 -1.45
N LYS A 40 10.14 -3.38 -1.34
CA LYS A 40 10.80 -2.50 -2.34
C LYS A 40 10.04 -2.34 -3.67
N SER A 41 8.77 -2.75 -3.77
CA SER A 41 7.92 -2.42 -4.93
C SER A 41 7.26 -1.04 -4.79
N SER A 42 6.85 -0.44 -5.92
CA SER A 42 6.05 0.81 -5.92
C SER A 42 4.69 0.63 -5.25
N LEU A 43 4.06 -0.55 -5.41
CA LEU A 43 2.82 -0.89 -4.72
C LEU A 43 3.01 -1.02 -3.21
N PHE A 44 4.18 -1.49 -2.75
CA PHE A 44 4.52 -1.46 -1.33
C PHE A 44 4.59 -0.03 -0.78
N LEU A 45 5.13 0.93 -1.55
CA LEU A 45 5.15 2.34 -1.15
C LEU A 45 3.74 2.94 -1.07
N LEU A 46 2.83 2.56 -1.98
CA LEU A 46 1.41 2.94 -1.91
C LEU A 46 0.76 2.44 -0.61
N VAL A 47 0.95 1.18 -0.25
CA VAL A 47 0.36 0.63 0.99
C VAL A 47 1.01 1.25 2.22
N CYS A 48 2.32 1.55 2.21
CA CYS A 48 2.98 2.29 3.29
C CYS A 48 2.44 3.71 3.43
N ALA A 49 2.12 4.39 2.33
CA ALA A 49 1.49 5.70 2.35
C ALA A 49 0.09 5.65 2.99
N PHE A 50 -0.66 4.58 2.72
CA PHE A 50 -2.03 4.43 3.21
C PHE A 50 -2.09 3.97 4.68
N ALA A 51 -1.36 2.91 5.03
CA ALA A 51 -1.46 2.22 6.32
C ALA A 51 -0.33 2.58 7.30
N GLY A 52 0.66 3.34 6.85
CA GLY A 52 1.86 3.67 7.62
C GLY A 52 2.97 2.62 7.51
N THR A 53 4.21 3.10 7.40
CA THR A 53 5.40 2.27 7.20
C THR A 53 5.65 1.28 8.35
N GLU A 54 5.40 1.69 9.60
CA GLU A 54 5.66 0.84 10.77
C GLU A 54 4.70 -0.36 10.86
N LEU A 55 3.43 -0.15 10.51
CA LEU A 55 2.45 -1.23 10.43
C LEU A 55 2.86 -2.23 9.34
N MET A 56 3.28 -1.74 8.17
CA MET A 56 3.73 -2.59 7.08
C MET A 56 4.98 -3.40 7.43
N LYS A 57 5.98 -2.80 8.08
CA LYS A 57 7.16 -3.53 8.58
C LYS A 57 6.76 -4.67 9.53
N LYS A 58 5.85 -4.42 10.47
CA LYS A 58 5.34 -5.44 11.40
C LYS A 58 4.60 -6.56 10.67
N ALA A 59 3.73 -6.24 9.71
CA ALA A 59 3.00 -7.21 8.89
C ALA A 59 3.95 -8.10 8.08
N TYR A 60 4.98 -7.51 7.45
CA TYR A 60 6.00 -8.26 6.70
C TYR A 60 6.83 -9.17 7.58
N LYS A 61 7.27 -8.70 8.75
CA LYS A 61 8.00 -9.54 9.70
C LYS A 61 7.18 -10.78 10.08
N LYS A 62 5.88 -10.60 10.34
CA LYS A 62 4.97 -11.72 10.63
C LYS A 62 4.80 -12.66 9.44
N ALA A 63 4.59 -12.12 8.24
CA ALA A 63 4.42 -12.93 7.02
C ALA A 63 5.64 -13.79 6.74
N ILE A 64 6.85 -13.22 6.84
CA ILE A 64 8.11 -13.95 6.68
C ILE A 64 8.24 -15.04 7.74
N GLN A 65 7.98 -14.73 9.02
CA GLN A 65 8.00 -15.73 10.09
C GLN A 65 7.07 -16.91 9.82
N HIS A 66 5.83 -16.66 9.37
CA HIS A 66 4.88 -17.72 9.03
C HIS A 66 5.33 -18.56 7.82
N VAL A 67 5.84 -17.92 6.77
CA VAL A 67 6.37 -18.65 5.59
C VAL A 67 7.57 -19.52 5.98
N SER A 68 8.48 -19.02 6.82
CA SER A 68 9.63 -19.78 7.31
C SER A 68 9.23 -20.96 8.21
N LEU A 69 8.11 -20.86 8.95
CA LEU A 69 7.59 -21.99 9.74
C LEU A 69 7.07 -23.13 8.85
N CYS A 70 6.46 -22.81 7.71
CA CYS A 70 5.99 -23.82 6.74
C CYS A 70 7.12 -24.51 5.97
N GLN A 71 8.36 -24.00 6.04
CA GLN A 71 9.53 -24.54 5.34
C GLN A 71 10.48 -25.35 6.24
N LYS A 72 10.21 -25.47 7.54
CA LYS A 72 10.99 -26.38 8.37
C LYS A 72 10.62 -27.82 8.00
N PRO A 73 11.59 -28.69 7.64
CA PRO A 73 11.30 -30.10 7.51
C PRO A 73 10.80 -30.60 8.87
N ASN A 74 9.63 -31.25 8.87
CA ASN A 74 9.24 -32.07 10.01
C ASN A 74 10.38 -33.06 10.23
N GLY A 75 11.02 -32.97 11.40
CA GLY A 75 12.01 -33.95 11.82
C GLY A 75 11.44 -35.35 11.82
#